data_AF-A0A8J6R900-F1
#
_entry.id   AF-A0A8J6R900-F1
#
_cell.length_a   1.000
_cell.length_b   1.000
_cell.length_c   1.000
_cell.angle_alpha   90.00
_cell.angle_beta   90.00
_cell.angle_gamma   90.00
#
_symmetry.space_group_name_H-M   'P 1'
#
loop_
_entity.id
_entity.type
_entity.pdbx_description
1 polymer ?
#
loop_
_entity_poly.entity_id
_entity_poly.type
_entity_poly.pdbx_seq_one_letter_code
_entity_poly.pdbx_strand_id
1 'polypeptide(L)'
;MTSTTFTLLLTFSLAANKSAAASHPLDRQRWHRFVTAAHKENADLDSLILQNWLIKDENWPEGLALKLSNEYELSRDLLAFYDQQQ
;
A
#
# COMPACT_ATOMS: atom_id res chain seq x y z
N MET A 1 12.55 -2.94 -3.51
CA MET A 1 11.72 -1.73 -3.66
C MET A 1 12.53 -0.61 -4.29
N THR A 2 11.99 0.14 -5.26
CA THR A 2 12.66 1.37 -5.74
C THR A 2 12.45 2.53 -4.76
N SER A 3 13.23 3.61 -4.92
CA SER A 3 13.14 4.81 -4.08
C SER A 3 11.75 5.45 -4.11
N THR A 4 11.02 5.42 -5.24
CA THR A 4 9.72 6.10 -5.37
C THR A 4 8.60 5.35 -4.65
N THR A 5 8.47 4.03 -4.87
CA THR A 5 7.47 3.20 -4.17
C THR A 5 7.63 3.31 -2.66
N PHE A 6 8.88 3.22 -2.16
CA PHE A 6 9.15 3.36 -0.73
C PHE A 6 8.82 4.76 -0.20
N THR A 7 9.18 5.82 -0.93
CA THR A 7 8.85 7.20 -0.54
C THR A 7 7.34 7.43 -0.45
N LEU A 8 6.57 6.88 -1.38
CA LEU A 8 5.11 6.98 -1.39
C LEU A 8 4.48 6.20 -0.24
N LEU A 9 4.99 5.00 0.05
CA LEU A 9 4.56 4.20 1.20
C LEU A 9 4.81 4.94 2.53
N LEU A 10 6.02 5.48 2.71
CA LEU A 10 6.38 6.24 3.90
C LEU A 10 5.51 7.50 4.03
N THR A 11 5.30 8.23 2.93
CA THR A 11 4.44 9.43 2.92
C THR A 11 2.99 9.09 3.29
N PHE A 12 2.46 7.98 2.77
CA PHE A 12 1.15 7.48 3.18
C PHE A 12 1.14 7.18 4.68
N SER A 13 2.11 6.40 5.18
CA SER A 13 2.12 5.97 6.58
C SER A 13 2.21 7.12 7.57
N LEU A 14 3.05 8.12 7.28
CA LEU A 14 3.23 9.31 8.13
C LEU A 14 2.01 10.24 8.13
N ALA A 15 1.30 10.33 7.00
CA ALA A 15 0.20 11.28 6.84
C ALA A 15 -1.18 10.67 7.13
N ALA A 16 -1.30 9.34 7.13
CA ALA A 16 -2.56 8.65 7.33
C ALA A 16 -2.98 8.67 8.79
N ASN A 17 -4.29 8.84 9.02
CA ASN A 17 -4.83 8.63 10.35
C ASN A 17 -4.91 7.13 10.67
N LYS A 18 -3.94 6.64 11.45
CA LYS A 18 -3.80 5.23 11.86
C LYS A 18 -4.95 4.71 12.75
N SER A 19 -5.92 5.55 13.11
CA SER A 19 -7.15 5.14 13.80
C SER A 19 -8.35 4.88 12.87
N ALA A 20 -8.29 5.35 11.61
CA ALA A 20 -9.40 5.27 10.66
C ALA A 20 -9.03 4.59 9.33
N ALA A 21 -7.86 3.95 9.24
CA ALA A 21 -7.35 3.19 8.09
C ALA A 21 -7.83 3.67 6.72
N ALA A 22 -7.17 4.73 6.22
CA ALA A 22 -7.41 5.24 4.88
C ALA A 22 -8.87 5.59 4.55
N SER A 23 -9.73 5.80 5.54
CA SER A 23 -11.13 6.21 5.29
C SER A 23 -11.23 7.65 4.80
N HIS A 24 -10.24 8.48 5.10
CA HIS A 24 -10.17 9.86 4.64
C HIS A 24 -9.80 9.91 3.14
N PRO A 25 -10.45 10.76 2.31
CA PRO A 25 -10.20 10.81 0.87
C PRO A 25 -8.73 11.03 0.48
N LEU A 26 -8.00 11.86 1.23
CA LEU A 26 -6.58 12.10 0.98
C LEU A 26 -5.70 10.87 1.27
N ASP A 27 -6.07 10.08 2.27
CA ASP A 27 -5.33 8.87 2.62
C ASP A 27 -5.54 7.81 1.54
N ARG A 28 -6.77 7.67 1.01
CA ARG A 28 -7.04 6.85 -0.18
C ARG A 28 -6.21 7.28 -1.38
N GLN A 29 -6.11 8.58 -1.63
CA GLN A 29 -5.34 9.07 -2.77
C GLN A 29 -3.84 8.76 -2.64
N ARG A 30 -3.26 8.93 -1.44
CA ARG A 30 -1.87 8.57 -1.16
C ARG A 30 -1.64 7.07 -1.29
N TRP A 31 -2.59 6.27 -0.78
CA TRP A 31 -2.57 4.82 -0.91
C TRP A 31 -2.59 4.37 -2.36
N HIS A 32 -3.53 4.85 -3.18
CA HIS A 32 -3.59 4.52 -4.60
C HIS A 32 -2.31 4.89 -5.34
N ARG A 33 -1.71 6.06 -5.04
CA ARG A 33 -0.42 6.46 -5.63
C ARG A 33 0.69 5.46 -5.30
N PHE A 34 0.78 5.01 -4.05
CA PHE A 34 1.73 3.97 -3.65
C PHE A 34 1.48 2.66 -4.41
N VAL A 35 0.25 2.15 -4.43
CA VAL A 35 -0.10 0.88 -5.07
C VAL A 35 0.20 0.91 -6.58
N THR A 36 -0.19 1.99 -7.27
CA THR A 36 0.09 2.14 -8.70
C THR A 36 1.59 2.26 -8.99
N ALA A 37 2.36 2.94 -8.15
CA ALA A 37 3.81 3.01 -8.30
C ALA A 37 4.47 1.64 -8.08
N ALA A 38 4.07 0.92 -7.04
CA ALA A 38 4.54 -0.43 -6.76
C ALA A 38 4.30 -1.35 -7.97
N HIS A 39 3.11 -1.23 -8.59
CA HIS A 39 2.76 -1.98 -9.79
C HIS A 39 3.61 -1.64 -10.99
N LYS A 40 3.69 -0.36 -11.36
CA LYS A 40 4.47 0.11 -12.52
C LYS A 40 5.95 -0.25 -12.43
N GLU A 41 6.49 -0.27 -11.22
CA GLU A 41 7.89 -0.59 -10.97
C GLU A 41 8.16 -2.08 -10.80
N ASN A 42 7.12 -2.93 -10.91
CA ASN A 42 7.16 -4.34 -10.59
C ASN A 42 7.87 -4.60 -9.24
N ALA A 43 7.50 -3.80 -8.23
CA ALA A 43 8.16 -3.83 -6.94
C ALA A 43 8.07 -5.22 -6.31
N ASP A 44 9.22 -5.76 -5.91
CA ASP A 44 9.33 -6.95 -5.07
C ASP A 44 8.90 -6.61 -3.63
N LEU A 45 7.59 -6.48 -3.46
CA LEU A 45 6.91 -6.19 -2.21
C LEU A 45 5.65 -7.04 -2.16
N ASP A 46 5.70 -8.07 -1.33
CA ASP A 46 4.59 -8.97 -1.02
C ASP A 46 3.67 -8.38 0.07
N SER A 47 2.40 -8.80 0.08
CA SER A 47 1.39 -8.31 1.03
C SER A 47 1.77 -8.61 2.49
N LEU A 48 2.40 -9.75 2.77
CA LEU A 48 2.87 -10.11 4.11
C LEU A 48 4.06 -9.24 4.56
N ILE A 49 4.96 -8.90 3.64
CA ILE A 49 6.09 -7.99 3.93
C ILE A 49 5.55 -6.61 4.27
N LEU A 50 4.59 -6.11 3.48
CA LEU A 50 3.93 -4.84 3.72
C LEU A 50 3.20 -4.81 5.06
N GLN A 51 2.43 -5.85 5.38
CA GLN A 51 1.72 -5.97 6.65
C GLN A 51 2.69 -5.90 7.84
N ASN A 52 3.77 -6.69 7.79
CA ASN A 52 4.77 -6.73 8.84
C ASN A 52 5.44 -5.37 9.03
N TRP A 53 5.79 -4.67 7.95
CA TRP A 53 6.39 -3.35 8.02
C TRP A 53 5.44 -2.32 8.65
N LEU A 54 4.16 -2.32 8.25
CA LEU A 54 3.15 -1.44 8.85
C LEU A 54 3.02 -1.65 10.37
N ILE A 55 3.08 -2.91 10.83
CA ILE A 55 2.96 -3.23 12.26
C ILE A 55 4.25 -2.89 13.01
N LYS A 56 5.40 -3.38 12.53
CA LYS A 56 6.65 -3.38 13.29
C LYS A 56 7.40 -2.07 13.22
N ASP A 57 7.46 -1.45 12.04
CA ASP A 57 8.24 -0.23 11.80
C ASP A 57 7.38 1.03 11.99
N GLU A 58 6.09 0.94 11.62
CA GLU A 58 5.18 2.08 11.62
C GLU A 58 4.08 2.01 12.68
N ASN A 59 4.07 0.97 13.51
CA ASN A 59 3.19 0.84 14.68
C ASN A 59 1.68 0.97 14.35
N TRP A 60 1.26 0.48 13.17
CA TRP A 60 -0.14 0.40 12.79
C TRP A 60 -0.88 -0.67 13.59
N PRO A 61 -2.18 -0.47 13.90
CA PRO A 61 -3.01 -1.53 14.47
C PRO A 61 -3.07 -2.75 13.54
N GLU A 62 -2.89 -3.95 14.08
CA GLU A 62 -2.80 -5.20 13.29
C GLU A 62 -3.98 -5.39 12.34
N GLY A 63 -5.22 -5.14 12.81
CA GLY A 63 -6.42 -5.26 11.99
C GLY A 63 -6.46 -4.29 10.82
N LEU A 64 -5.87 -3.09 10.98
CA LEU A 64 -5.78 -2.11 9.90
C LEU A 64 -4.63 -2.43 8.93
N ALA A 65 -3.50 -2.91 9.44
CA ALA A 65 -2.39 -3.39 8.62
C ALA A 65 -2.83 -4.58 7.76
N LEU A 66 -3.58 -5.54 8.32
CA LEU A 66 -4.16 -6.67 7.59
C LEU A 66 -5.13 -6.20 6.49
N LYS A 67 -5.97 -5.22 6.79
CA LYS A 67 -6.89 -4.65 5.79
C LYS A 67 -6.12 -4.04 4.62
N LEU A 68 -5.08 -3.25 4.91
CA LEU A 68 -4.24 -2.61 3.90
C LEU A 68 -3.43 -3.62 3.08
N SER A 69 -2.89 -4.68 3.70
CA SER A 69 -2.18 -5.72 2.96
C SER A 69 -3.08 -6.48 1.99
N ASN A 70 -4.30 -6.82 2.42
CA ASN A 70 -5.28 -7.48 1.55
C ASN A 70 -5.73 -6.56 0.40
N GLU A 71 -5.93 -5.26 0.68
CA GLU A 71 -6.25 -4.27 -0.35
C GLU A 71 -5.10 -4.11 -1.35
N TYR A 72 -3.86 -4.12 -0.87
CA TYR A 72 -2.67 -4.06 -1.71
C TYR A 72 -2.59 -5.27 -2.66
N GLU A 73 -2.73 -6.49 -2.14
CA GLU A 73 -2.73 -7.73 -2.93
C GLU A 73 -3.81 -7.71 -4.01
N LEU A 74 -5.06 -7.46 -3.62
CA LEU A 74 -6.19 -7.37 -4.55
C LEU A 74 -5.96 -6.32 -5.64
N SER A 75 -5.41 -5.16 -5.26
CA SER A 75 -5.15 -4.09 -6.21
C SER A 75 -4.03 -4.42 -7.19
N ARG A 76 -2.97 -5.12 -6.73
CA ARG A 76 -1.87 -5.59 -7.58
C ARG A 76 -2.38 -6.62 -8.60
N ASP A 77 -3.21 -7.54 -8.16
CA ASP A 77 -3.84 -8.55 -9.04
C ASP A 77 -4.74 -7.89 -10.08
N LEU A 78 -5.57 -6.92 -9.67
CA LEU A 78 -6.46 -6.19 -10.58
C LEU A 78 -5.68 -5.40 -11.63
N LEU A 79 -4.61 -4.71 -11.23
CA LEU A 79 -3.76 -3.96 -12.15
C LEU A 79 -3.02 -4.88 -13.12
N ALA A 80 -2.52 -6.02 -12.64
CA ALA A 80 -1.90 -7.03 -13.51
C ALA A 80 -2.89 -7.57 -14.55
N PHE A 81 -4.13 -7.86 -14.14
CA PHE A 81 -5.19 -8.25 -15.06
C PHE A 81 -5.51 -7.15 -16.08
N TYR A 82 -5.60 -5.89 -15.64
CA TYR A 82 -5.86 -4.75 -16.52
C TYR A 82 -4.78 -4.60 -17.60
N ASP A 83 -3.51 -4.73 -17.24
CA ASP A 83 -2.39 -4.63 -18.19
C ASP A 83 -2.41 -5.75 -19.24
N GLN A 84 -2.98 -6.91 -18.94
CA GLN A 84 -3.15 -8.00 -19.91
C GLN A 84 -4.27 -7.76 -20.93
N GLN A 85 -5.16 -6.79 -20.67
CA GLN A 85 -6.26 -6.43 -21.58
C GLN A 85 -5.88 -5.30 -22.55
N GLN A 86 -4.65 -4.80 -22.50
CA GLN A 86 -4.11 -3.73 -23.36
C GLN A 86 -3.30 -4.31 -24.53
#